data_AF-A0A8C4EG32-F1
#
_entry.id   AF-A0A8C4EG32-F1
#
_cell.length_a   1.000
_cell.length_b   1.000
_cell.length_c   1.000
_cell.angle_alpha   90.00
_cell.angle_beta   90.00
_cell.angle_gamma   90.00
#
_symmetry.space_group_name_H-M   'P 1'
#
loop_
_entity.id
_entity.type
_entity.pdbx_description
1 polymer ?
#
loop_
_entity_poly.entity_id
_entity_poly.type
_entity_poly.pdbx_seq_one_letter_code
_entity_poly.pdbx_strand_id
1 'polypeptide(L)'
;MHVVINRWEKSTSPTVPPLHSEHFKPCHEKDLAYCLNGGECFVIETLSGPHKHCKCREGYQGIRCDQFLPKTDSILSDPSEGNISQTIINFINYY
;
A
#
# COMPACT_ATOMS: atom_id res chain seq x y z
N MET A 1 0.57 -55.14 34.71
CA MET A 1 0.67 -54.72 33.29
C MET A 1 -0.48 -53.77 33.04
N HIS A 2 -0.25 -52.45 33.19
CA HIS A 2 -1.30 -51.45 33.03
C HIS A 2 -1.37 -51.02 31.57
N VAL A 3 -2.57 -51.10 30.98
CA VAL A 3 -2.87 -50.49 29.69
C VAL A 3 -3.07 -48.99 29.93
N VAL A 4 -2.27 -48.15 29.27
CA VAL A 4 -2.53 -46.71 29.18
C VAL A 4 -2.56 -46.37 27.69
N ILE A 5 -3.77 -46.14 27.18
CA ILE A 5 -4.06 -45.63 25.84
C ILE A 5 -3.97 -44.10 25.90
N ASN A 6 -2.86 -43.53 25.43
CA ASN A 6 -2.77 -42.10 25.18
C ASN A 6 -2.61 -41.87 23.68
N ARG A 7 -3.77 -41.75 23.03
CA ARG A 7 -3.92 -41.22 21.67
C ARG A 7 -3.28 -39.82 21.68
N TRP A 8 -2.17 -39.65 20.98
CA TRP A 8 -1.60 -38.33 20.73
C TRP A 8 -2.56 -37.60 19.82
N GLU A 9 -3.52 -36.89 20.41
CA GLU A 9 -4.34 -35.92 19.72
C GLU A 9 -3.40 -34.82 19.23
N LYS A 10 -2.99 -34.92 17.96
CA LYS A 10 -2.42 -33.79 17.25
C LYS A 10 -3.57 -32.80 17.10
N SER A 11 -3.68 -31.93 18.11
CA SER A 11 -4.61 -30.82 18.17
C SER A 11 -4.66 -30.15 16.80
N THR A 12 -5.82 -30.23 16.15
CA THR A 12 -6.18 -29.33 15.07
C THR A 12 -6.25 -27.94 15.69
N SER A 13 -5.09 -27.28 15.77
CA SER A 13 -5.03 -25.87 16.09
C SER A 13 -5.89 -25.15 15.06
N PRO A 14 -6.90 -24.35 15.44
CA PRO A 14 -7.55 -23.48 14.48
C PRO A 14 -6.45 -22.58 13.94
N THR A 15 -6.13 -22.72 12.65
CA THR A 15 -5.20 -21.84 11.95
C THR A 15 -5.86 -20.46 11.92
N VAL A 16 -5.70 -19.69 13.00
CA VAL A 16 -5.87 -18.25 12.95
C VAL A 16 -4.78 -17.80 11.97
N PRO A 17 -5.13 -17.28 10.77
CA PRO A 17 -4.10 -16.75 9.89
C PRO A 17 -3.33 -15.69 10.67
N PRO A 18 -1.99 -15.63 10.57
CA PRO A 18 -1.25 -14.57 11.20
C PRO A 18 -1.89 -13.24 10.79
N LEU A 19 -2.18 -12.39 11.79
CA LEU A 19 -2.79 -11.05 11.61
C LEU A 19 -1.96 -10.16 10.66
N HIS A 20 -0.74 -10.61 10.36
CA HIS A 20 0.26 -9.94 9.58
C HIS A 20 0.47 -10.69 8.27
N SER A 21 0.34 -9.98 7.14
CA SER A 21 0.63 -10.54 5.83
C SER A 21 2.10 -10.95 5.75
N GLU A 22 2.40 -12.14 5.25
CA GLU A 22 3.79 -12.58 5.03
C GLU A 22 4.50 -11.76 3.94
N HIS A 23 3.73 -11.07 3.09
CA HIS A 23 4.28 -10.29 1.97
C HIS A 23 4.64 -8.85 2.32
N PHE A 24 4.11 -8.30 3.42
CA PHE A 24 4.29 -6.89 3.77
C PHE A 24 4.74 -6.78 5.21
N LYS A 25 5.99 -6.36 5.42
CA LYS A 25 6.54 -6.11 6.76
C LYS A 25 6.62 -4.61 7.03
N PRO A 26 6.25 -4.12 8.22
CA PRO A 26 6.50 -2.72 8.57
C PRO A 26 7.99 -2.42 8.50
N CYS A 27 8.34 -1.21 8.07
CA CYS A 27 9.73 -0.77 8.06
C CYS A 27 10.31 -0.76 9.48
N HIS A 28 11.62 -1.03 9.58
CA HIS A 28 12.34 -0.80 10.83
C HIS A 28 12.32 0.68 11.22
N GLU A 29 12.44 1.00 12.51
CA GLU A 29 12.37 2.38 13.02
C GLU A 29 13.33 3.34 12.30
N LYS A 30 14.54 2.86 11.99
CA LYS A 30 15.56 3.62 11.23
C LYS A 30 15.15 3.99 9.81
N ASP A 31 14.20 3.26 9.23
CA ASP A 31 13.74 3.41 7.85
C ASP A 31 12.39 4.15 7.76
N LEU A 32 11.77 4.51 8.90
CA LEU A 32 10.50 5.25 8.92
C LEU A 32 10.61 6.62 8.23
N ALA A 33 11.80 7.24 8.23
CA ALA A 33 12.05 8.50 7.52
C ALA A 33 12.13 8.35 5.98
N TYR A 34 12.05 7.13 5.45
CA TYR A 34 12.00 6.91 4.01
C TYR A 34 10.72 7.50 3.41
N CYS A 35 9.57 7.25 4.04
CA CYS A 35 8.28 7.83 3.67
C CYS A 35 8.10 9.18 4.37
N LEU A 36 7.88 10.23 3.60
CA LEU A 36 7.69 11.59 4.08
C LEU A 36 6.20 11.91 4.25
N ASN A 37 5.90 13.08 4.80
CA ASN A 37 4.53 13.62 4.92
C ASN A 37 3.53 12.67 5.60
N GLY A 38 4.02 11.84 6.53
CA GLY A 38 3.21 10.90 7.29
C GLY A 38 2.74 9.68 6.50
N GLY A 39 3.39 9.34 5.38
CA GLY A 39 3.14 8.09 4.64
C GLY A 39 3.51 6.84 5.45
N GLU A 40 2.78 5.75 5.21
CA GLU A 40 3.01 4.46 5.86
C GLU A 40 4.13 3.71 5.12
N CYS A 41 5.15 3.23 5.84
CA CYS A 41 6.31 2.54 5.29
C CYS A 41 6.20 1.03 5.45
N PHE A 42 6.38 0.29 4.36
CA PHE A 42 6.44 -1.17 4.36
C PHE A 42 7.59 -1.69 3.49
N VAL A 43 8.05 -2.89 3.81
CA VAL A 43 9.07 -3.63 3.09
C VAL A 43 8.39 -4.81 2.39
N ILE A 44 8.66 -4.92 1.09
CA ILE A 44 8.27 -6.05 0.27
C ILE A 44 9.52 -6.89 -0.01
N GLU A 45 9.48 -8.16 0.38
CA GLU A 45 10.52 -9.12 0.03
C GLU A 45 10.25 -9.65 -1.38
N THR A 46 11.16 -9.37 -2.32
CA THR A 46 11.11 -9.88 -3.69
C THR A 46 12.30 -10.79 -3.96
N LEU A 47 12.32 -11.43 -5.14
CA LEU A 47 13.48 -12.23 -5.58
C LEU A 47 14.77 -11.41 -5.70
N SER A 48 14.66 -10.09 -5.86
CA SER A 48 15.78 -9.15 -5.92
C SER A 48 16.22 -8.63 -4.55
N GLY A 49 15.51 -9.02 -3.48
CA GLY A 49 15.75 -8.57 -2.11
C GLY A 49 14.62 -7.71 -1.52
N PRO A 50 14.83 -7.16 -0.31
CA PRO A 50 13.86 -6.33 0.38
C PRO A 50 13.81 -4.91 -0.20
N HIS A 51 12.62 -4.47 -0.63
CA HIS A 51 12.37 -3.13 -1.16
C HIS A 51 11.42 -2.35 -0.27
N LYS A 52 11.71 -1.06 -0.08
CA LYS A 52 10.86 -0.15 0.71
C LYS A 52 9.80 0.48 -0.19
N HIS A 53 8.59 0.55 0.31
CA HIS A 53 7.45 1.12 -0.37
C HIS A 53 6.66 2.01 0.60
N CYS A 54 6.06 3.06 0.04
CA CYS A 54 5.28 4.02 0.80
C CYS A 54 3.84 4.00 0.34
N LYS A 55 2.91 3.99 1.31
CA LYS A 55 1.50 4.31 1.09
C LYS A 55 1.29 5.74 1.55
N CYS A 56 1.10 6.64 0.59
CA CYS A 56 0.98 8.05 0.85
C CYS A 56 -0.37 8.39 1.47
N ARG A 57 -0.38 9.43 2.31
CA ARG A 57 -1.62 10.06 2.75
C ARG A 57 -2.24 10.84 1.60
N GLU A 58 -3.53 11.13 1.77
CA GLU A 58 -4.26 12.02 0.87
C GLU A 58 -3.52 13.35 0.69
N GLY A 59 -3.46 13.83 -0.56
CA GLY A 59 -2.73 15.06 -0.90
C GLY A 59 -1.23 14.86 -1.14
N TYR A 60 -0.69 13.63 -1.05
CA TYR A 60 0.72 13.35 -1.33
C TYR A 60 0.90 12.17 -2.29
N GLN A 61 1.93 12.25 -3.12
CA GLN A 61 2.33 11.24 -4.11
C GLN A 61 3.86 11.14 -4.21
N GLY A 62 4.33 10.26 -5.10
CA GLY A 62 5.74 9.97 -5.30
C GLY A 62 6.21 8.76 -4.48
N ILE A 63 7.36 8.20 -4.86
CA ILE A 63 7.92 6.98 -4.24
C ILE A 63 8.12 7.15 -2.73
N ARG A 64 8.39 8.38 -2.28
CA ARG A 64 8.62 8.74 -0.88
C ARG A 64 7.52 9.63 -0.30
N CYS A 65 6.40 9.82 -1.00
CA CYS A 65 5.34 10.76 -0.62
C CYS A 65 5.84 12.20 -0.46
N ASP A 66 6.85 12.60 -1.22
CA ASP A 66 7.49 13.91 -1.17
C ASP A 66 6.82 14.96 -2.06
N GLN A 67 5.99 14.52 -3.01
CA GLN A 67 5.29 15.38 -3.94
C GLN A 67 3.88 15.66 -3.43
N PHE A 68 3.45 16.92 -3.48
CA PHE A 68 2.06 17.25 -3.21
C PHE A 68 1.19 16.85 -4.41
N LEU A 69 0.04 16.24 -4.15
CA LEU A 69 -1.02 16.11 -5.13
C LEU A 69 -1.78 17.44 -5.13
N PRO A 70 -1.64 18.28 -6.16
CA PRO A 70 -2.58 19.38 -6.32
C PRO A 70 -3.97 18.74 -6.38
N LYS A 71 -4.87 19.17 -5.49
CA LYS A 71 -6.28 18.76 -5.52
C LYS A 71 -6.85 19.21 -6.85
N THR A 72 -6.81 18.34 -7.85
CA THR A 72 -7.79 18.35 -8.91
C THR A 72 -9.00 17.63 -8.33
N ASP A 73 -9.69 18.30 -7.40
CA ASP A 73 -11.05 17.90 -7.08
C ASP A 73 -11.83 17.87 -8.43
N SER A 74 -12.42 16.73 -8.76
CA SER A 74 -13.69 16.68 -9.51
C SER A 74 -13.75 16.80 -11.04
N ILE A 75 -12.66 16.65 -11.82
CA ILE A 75 -12.83 16.26 -13.25
C ILE A 75 -12.74 14.73 -13.30
N LEU A 76 -13.84 14.05 -13.66
CA LEU A 76 -14.01 12.58 -13.73
C LEU A 76 -14.26 11.84 -12.40
N SER A 77 -15.47 11.98 -11.88
CA SER A 77 -16.22 10.80 -11.40
C SER A 77 -17.69 10.82 -11.84
N ASP A 78 -18.16 11.90 -12.47
CA ASP A 78 -19.44 11.94 -13.17
C ASP A 78 -19.22 11.88 -14.69
N PRO A 79 -19.81 10.91 -15.41
CA PRO A 79 -19.72 10.83 -16.87
C PRO A 79 -20.60 11.87 -17.60
N SER A 80 -21.06 12.95 -16.93
CA SER A 80 -21.97 13.94 -17.53
C SER A 80 -21.32 15.27 -17.94
N GLU A 81 -20.03 15.50 -17.71
CA GLU A 81 -19.40 16.79 -18.03
C GLU A 81 -18.08 16.54 -18.78
N GLY A 82 -18.19 16.47 -20.09
CA GLY A 82 -17.06 16.41 -21.02
C GLY A 82 -16.21 17.68 -20.95
N ASN A 83 -15.33 17.76 -19.96
CA ASN A 83 -14.28 18.76 -19.87
C ASN A 83 -12.93 18.02 -19.97
N ILE A 84 -12.66 17.54 -21.18
CA ILE A 84 -11.29 17.28 -21.61
C ILE A 84 -10.59 18.61 -21.41
N SER A 85 -9.78 18.71 -20.34
CA SER A 85 -9.15 19.92 -19.81
C SER A 85 -9.21 21.06 -20.82
N GLN A 86 -10.13 22.01 -20.65
CA GLN A 86 -10.32 23.13 -21.58
C GLN A 86 -8.96 23.81 -21.87
N THR A 87 -8.04 23.73 -20.91
CA THR A 87 -6.63 24.10 -21.05
C THR A 87 -5.86 23.30 -22.12
N ILE A 88 -5.99 21.97 -22.16
CA ILE A 88 -5.36 21.10 -23.19
C ILE A 88 -6.02 21.30 -24.56
N ILE A 89 -7.35 21.38 -24.65
CA ILE A 89 -8.04 21.68 -25.91
C ILE A 89 -7.64 23.06 -26.46
N ASN A 90 -7.54 24.08 -25.60
CA ASN A 90 -7.07 25.40 -26.01
C ASN A 90 -5.60 25.38 -26.47
N PHE A 91 -4.77 24.51 -25.89
CA PHE A 91 -3.36 24.36 -26.28
C PHE A 91 -3.23 23.67 -27.65
N ILE A 92 -4.03 22.64 -27.92
CA ILE A 92 -4.04 21.94 -29.22
C ILE A 92 -4.63 22.82 -30.33
N ASN A 93 -5.59 23.72 -30.04
CA ASN A 93 -6.14 24.64 -31.05
C ASN A 93 -5.26 25.86 -31.36
N TYR A 94 -4.19 26.08 -30.59
CA TYR A 94 -3.23 27.18 -30.79
C TYR A 94 -1.92 26.71 -31.45
N TYR A 95 -1.80 25.42 -31.76
CA TYR A 95 -0.71 24.81 -32.55
C TYR A 95 -1.28 24.16 -33.81
#